data_AF-A0A925B0G7-F1
#
_entry.id   AF-A0A925B0G7-F1
#
_cell.length_a   1.000
_cell.length_b   1.000
_cell.length_c   1.000
_cell.angle_alpha   90.00
_cell.angle_beta   90.00
_cell.angle_gamma   90.00
#
_symmetry.space_group_name_H-M   'P 1'
#
loop_
_entity.id
_entity.type
_entity.pdbx_description
1 polymer ?
#
loop_
_entity_poly.entity_id
_entity_poly.type
_entity_poly.pdbx_seq_one_letter_code
_entity_poly.pdbx_strand_id
1 'polypeptide(L)'
;FQTDVWALGVLFYEMLTGKYPFRAEGIMELCLKIESGEYVPVERANPSVPPEIARIVKRCLQKEKNRRYQNASELSRETARVLAEKYDLTMTDSGSFTRISSLNQTFQHEENFVQDSPPKQTNNSRIRVIWASLISVLLLFCFITIGFWAMSGEGENIVVISKGTNKDDIFVVKKSDSANNRTKPLIETSAASGDVIDVKIDVFEGSAEIVRNGENVGKTPFTLKGRTGEKVNIKLQREGCKDYETQIEFSSGKRNYTFSLQKK
;
A
#
# COMPACT_ATOMS: atom_id res chain seq x y z
N PHE A 1 11.19 1.80 9.48
CA PHE A 1 10.93 1.55 10.91
C PHE A 1 10.44 2.79 11.67
N GLN A 2 11.24 3.84 11.90
CA GLN A 2 10.79 4.99 12.72
C GLN A 2 9.70 5.87 12.07
N THR A 3 9.59 5.83 10.72
CA THR A 3 8.46 6.42 9.99
C THR A 3 7.17 5.63 10.26
N ASP A 4 7.26 4.29 10.29
CA ASP A 4 6.12 3.40 10.55
C ASP A 4 5.63 3.52 12.00
N VAL A 5 6.54 3.67 12.97
CA VAL A 5 6.22 3.98 14.38
C VAL A 5 5.41 5.28 14.50
N TRP A 6 5.78 6.30 13.72
CA TRP A 6 5.06 7.57 13.72
C TRP A 6 3.67 7.43 13.10
N ALA A 7 3.56 6.74 11.96
CA ALA A 7 2.28 6.46 11.32
C ALA A 7 1.35 5.64 12.23
N LEU A 8 1.89 4.65 12.95
CA LEU A 8 1.13 3.89 13.95
C LEU A 8 0.71 4.77 15.13
N GLY A 9 1.54 5.72 15.55
CA GLY A 9 1.16 6.74 16.54
C GLY A 9 -0.04 7.58 16.09
N VAL A 10 -0.09 7.96 14.81
CA VAL A 10 -1.23 8.68 14.23
C VAL A 10 -2.49 7.82 14.27
N LEU A 11 -2.38 6.53 13.89
CA LEU A 11 -3.50 5.58 13.95
C LEU A 11 -3.97 5.35 15.39
N PHE A 12 -3.06 5.18 16.36
CA PHE A 12 -3.42 5.04 17.77
C PHE A 12 -4.15 6.28 18.28
N TYR A 13 -3.66 7.47 17.94
CA TYR A 13 -4.33 8.71 18.28
C TYR A 13 -5.76 8.74 17.72
N GLU A 14 -5.93 8.38 16.45
CA GLU A 14 -7.24 8.34 15.80
C GLU A 14 -8.18 7.32 16.42
N MET A 15 -7.72 6.09 16.68
CA MET A 15 -8.56 5.06 17.30
C MET A 15 -8.99 5.44 18.72
N LEU A 16 -8.14 6.15 19.47
CA LEU A 16 -8.43 6.56 20.85
C LEU A 16 -9.32 7.80 20.92
N THR A 17 -9.30 8.68 19.91
CA THR A 17 -9.97 9.98 19.98
C THR A 17 -11.07 10.18 18.92
N GLY A 18 -11.13 9.31 17.91
CA GLY A 18 -11.96 9.46 16.71
C GLY A 18 -11.55 10.62 15.80
N LYS A 19 -10.37 11.20 16.00
CA LYS A 19 -9.89 12.40 15.29
C LYS A 19 -8.44 12.25 14.88
N TYR A 20 -8.04 12.90 13.80
CA TYR A 20 -6.62 12.99 13.45
C TYR A 20 -5.88 13.96 14.38
N PRO A 21 -4.61 13.68 14.73
CA PRO A 21 -3.80 14.59 15.54
C PRO A 21 -3.49 15.89 14.80
N PHE A 22 -3.25 15.81 13.49
CA PHE A 22 -2.99 16.95 12.61
C PHE A 22 -4.10 17.04 11.57
N ARG A 23 -4.77 18.19 11.47
CA ARG A 23 -5.79 18.49 10.45
C ARG A 23 -5.52 19.84 9.84
N ALA A 24 -5.64 19.94 8.52
CA ALA A 24 -5.43 21.14 7.72
C ALA A 24 -6.27 21.04 6.44
N GLU A 25 -6.53 22.19 5.81
CA GLU A 25 -7.32 22.23 4.57
C GLU A 25 -6.46 21.95 3.33
N GLY A 26 -5.18 22.32 3.38
CA GLY A 26 -4.22 22.13 2.30
C GLY A 26 -3.01 21.27 2.71
N ILE A 27 -2.36 20.65 1.73
CA ILE A 27 -1.21 19.78 1.97
C ILE A 27 -0.01 20.54 2.57
N MET A 28 0.19 21.80 2.16
CA MET A 28 1.25 22.66 2.70
C MET A 28 1.02 22.96 4.18
N GLU A 29 -0.20 23.33 4.54
CA GLU A 29 -0.57 23.60 5.94
C GLU A 29 -0.48 22.34 6.80
N LEU A 30 -0.84 21.18 6.25
CA LEU A 30 -0.67 19.88 6.92
C LEU A 30 0.81 19.60 7.21
N CYS A 31 1.69 19.80 6.23
CA CYS A 31 3.12 19.64 6.41
C CYS A 31 3.67 20.57 7.49
N LEU A 32 3.27 21.85 7.50
CA LEU A 32 3.66 22.80 8.54
C LEU A 32 3.17 22.39 9.92
N LYS A 33 1.94 21.88 10.04
CA LYS A 33 1.41 21.36 11.32
C LYS A 33 2.19 20.13 11.80
N ILE A 34 2.46 19.17 10.91
CA ILE A 34 3.28 18.00 11.24
C ILE A 34 4.69 18.44 11.66
N GLU A 35 5.26 19.42 10.98
CA GLU A 35 6.58 19.97 11.31
C GLU A 35 6.59 20.72 12.63
N SER A 36 5.54 21.46 12.97
CA SER A 36 5.40 22.10 14.28
C SER A 36 5.35 21.06 15.41
N GLY A 37 4.77 19.89 15.14
CA GLY A 37 4.53 18.85 16.13
C GLY A 37 3.43 19.21 17.13
N GLU A 38 2.67 20.28 16.89
CA GLU A 38 1.56 20.70 17.73
C GLU A 38 0.28 19.93 17.38
N TYR A 39 -0.25 19.22 18.38
CA TYR A 39 -1.54 18.53 18.31
C TYR A 39 -2.19 18.55 19.70
N VAL A 40 -3.50 18.33 19.73
CA VAL A 40 -4.23 18.20 21.00
C VAL A 40 -3.80 16.88 21.67
N PRO A 41 -3.31 16.86 22.92
CA PRO A 41 -2.92 15.60 23.56
C PRO A 41 -4.10 14.65 23.74
N VAL A 42 -3.84 13.33 23.74
CA VAL A 42 -4.87 12.29 23.85
C VAL A 42 -5.69 12.45 25.13
N GLU A 43 -5.03 12.73 26.24
CA GLU A 43 -5.64 12.95 27.56
C GLU A 43 -6.62 14.14 27.58
N ARG A 44 -6.45 15.11 26.68
CA ARG A 44 -7.37 16.24 26.51
C ARG A 44 -8.50 15.91 25.53
N ALA A 45 -8.19 15.18 24.46
CA ALA A 45 -9.15 14.81 23.43
C ALA A 45 -10.13 13.70 23.89
N ASN A 46 -9.65 12.77 24.71
CA ASN A 46 -10.43 11.71 25.34
C ASN A 46 -9.91 11.43 26.77
N PRO A 47 -10.51 12.05 27.80
CA PRO A 47 -10.11 11.87 29.20
C PRO A 47 -10.31 10.46 29.75
N SER A 48 -11.06 9.58 29.07
CA SER A 48 -11.24 8.19 29.47
C SER A 48 -10.02 7.30 29.15
N VAL A 49 -9.07 7.80 28.37
CA VAL A 49 -7.84 7.08 28.03
C VAL A 49 -6.85 7.13 29.20
N PRO A 50 -6.28 6.00 29.62
CA PRO A 50 -5.26 5.98 30.67
C PRO A 50 -4.02 6.82 30.32
N PRO A 51 -3.44 7.56 31.28
CA PRO A 51 -2.25 8.38 31.07
C PRO A 51 -1.06 7.60 30.49
N GLU A 52 -0.92 6.33 30.83
CA GLU A 52 0.13 5.43 30.33
C GLU A 52 0.03 5.24 28.81
N ILE A 53 -1.18 5.00 28.31
CA ILE A 53 -1.44 4.84 26.87
C ILE A 53 -1.25 6.16 26.14
N ALA A 54 -1.71 7.27 26.73
CA ALA A 54 -1.47 8.60 26.17
C ALA A 54 0.03 8.91 26.04
N ARG A 55 0.86 8.51 27.01
CA ARG A 55 2.32 8.64 26.95
C ARG A 55 2.94 7.85 25.79
N ILE A 56 2.47 6.63 25.52
CA ILE A 56 2.95 5.84 24.38
C ILE A 56 2.67 6.58 23.07
N VAL A 57 1.44 7.05 22.85
CA VAL A 57 1.06 7.81 21.66
C VAL A 57 1.91 9.08 21.53
N LYS A 58 2.11 9.80 22.63
CA LYS A 58 2.95 11.00 22.68
C LYS A 58 4.40 10.75 22.29
N ARG A 59 4.95 9.58 22.66
CA ARG A 59 6.32 9.19 22.28
C ARG A 59 6.40 8.77 20.81
N CYS A 60 5.39 8.10 20.27
CA CYS A 60 5.33 7.79 18.83
C CYS A 60 5.30 9.05 17.96
N LEU A 61 4.57 10.09 18.41
CA LEU A 61 4.36 11.34 17.68
C LEU A 61 5.44 12.41 17.92
N GLN A 62 6.57 12.07 18.55
CA GLN A 62 7.67 13.04 18.72
C GLN A 62 8.18 13.57 17.37
N LYS A 63 8.44 14.87 17.29
CA LYS A 63 9.01 15.49 16.08
C LYS A 63 10.36 14.88 15.73
N GLU A 64 11.28 14.87 16.70
CA GLU A 64 12.61 14.31 16.54
C GLU A 64 12.56 12.77 16.48
N LYS A 65 13.13 12.18 15.43
CA LYS A 65 13.12 10.74 15.16
C LYS A 65 13.75 9.92 16.30
N ASN A 66 14.89 10.36 16.81
CA ASN A 66 15.62 9.74 17.92
C ASN A 66 14.86 9.72 19.26
N ARG A 67 13.83 10.57 19.44
CA ARG A 67 12.99 10.57 20.64
C ARG A 67 11.83 9.57 20.57
N ARG A 68 11.57 9.01 19.38
CA ARG A 68 10.55 7.97 19.17
C ARG A 68 11.06 6.60 19.64
N TYR A 69 10.19 5.61 19.59
CA TYR A 69 10.60 4.21 19.68
C TYR A 69 11.46 3.86 18.46
N GLN A 70 12.61 3.23 18.69
CA GLN A 70 13.61 2.97 17.65
C GLN A 70 13.16 1.87 16.70
N ASN A 71 12.34 0.94 17.19
CA ASN A 71 11.79 -0.17 16.44
C ASN A 71 10.41 -0.60 16.99
N ALA A 72 9.70 -1.40 16.20
CA ALA A 72 8.37 -1.89 16.57
C ALA A 72 8.40 -2.79 17.81
N SER A 73 9.48 -3.53 18.04
CA SER A 73 9.63 -4.40 19.22
C SER A 73 9.67 -3.62 20.53
N GLU A 74 10.34 -2.45 20.54
CA GLU A 74 10.37 -1.55 21.69
C GLU A 74 8.97 -1.00 22.01
N LEU A 75 8.24 -0.55 20.99
CA LEU A 75 6.86 -0.08 21.13
C LEU A 75 5.92 -1.21 21.62
N SER A 76 6.03 -2.40 21.04
CA SER A 76 5.22 -3.57 21.39
C SER A 76 5.45 -3.95 22.85
N ARG A 77 6.71 -4.03 23.29
CA ARG A 77 7.06 -4.34 24.69
C ARG A 77 6.49 -3.33 25.67
N GLU A 78 6.58 -2.03 25.36
CA GLU A 78 6.04 -0.99 26.23
C GLU A 78 4.50 -1.05 26.30
N THR A 79 3.84 -1.27 25.16
CA THR A 79 2.38 -1.41 25.11
C THR A 79 1.92 -2.65 25.89
N ALA A 80 2.60 -3.78 25.73
CA ALA A 80 2.32 -5.01 26.46
C ALA A 80 2.52 -4.82 27.97
N ARG A 81 3.58 -4.13 28.39
CA ARG A 81 3.82 -3.80 29.81
C ARG A 81 2.67 -3.01 30.42
N VAL A 82 2.23 -1.94 29.75
CA VAL A 82 1.11 -1.10 30.23
C VAL A 82 -0.19 -1.89 30.31
N LEU A 83 -0.45 -2.77 29.33
CA LEU A 83 -1.61 -3.64 29.35
C LEU A 83 -1.52 -4.70 30.46
N ALA A 84 -0.33 -5.25 30.74
CA ALA A 84 -0.10 -6.21 31.82
C ALA A 84 -0.46 -5.62 33.18
N GLU A 85 0.07 -4.43 33.43
CA GLU A 85 -0.13 -3.71 34.67
C GLU A 85 -1.61 -3.34 34.85
N LYS A 86 -2.28 -2.90 33.78
CA LYS A 86 -3.68 -2.45 33.87
C LYS A 86 -4.67 -3.60 34.08
N TYR A 87 -4.38 -4.78 33.54
CA TYR A 87 -5.31 -5.90 33.52
C TYR A 87 -4.87 -7.10 34.38
N ASP A 88 -3.80 -6.95 35.16
CA ASP A 88 -3.16 -7.99 35.99
C ASP A 88 -3.00 -9.31 35.22
N LEU A 89 -2.21 -9.21 34.16
CA LEU A 89 -2.07 -10.30 33.21
C LEU A 89 -0.61 -10.79 33.20
N THR A 90 -0.37 -12.10 33.18
CA THR A 90 0.99 -12.65 33.04
C THR A 90 1.34 -12.84 31.56
N MET A 91 2.56 -12.43 31.20
CA MET A 91 3.15 -12.78 29.90
C MET A 91 3.59 -14.24 29.97
N THR A 92 3.00 -15.08 29.13
CA THR A 92 3.48 -16.45 28.92
C THR A 92 4.69 -16.45 27.99
N ASP A 93 5.55 -17.46 28.10
CA ASP A 93 6.80 -17.60 27.34
C ASP A 93 6.60 -17.59 25.80
N SER A 94 5.37 -17.84 25.34
CA SER A 94 4.97 -17.74 23.92
C SER A 94 4.51 -16.35 23.47
N GLY A 95 4.64 -15.32 24.32
CA GLY A 95 4.20 -13.95 24.00
C GLY A 95 2.67 -13.77 23.99
N SER A 96 1.93 -14.72 24.55
CA SER A 96 0.46 -14.70 24.63
C SER A 96 -0.01 -14.17 25.98
N PHE A 97 -1.07 -13.38 25.95
CA PHE A 97 -1.61 -12.74 27.14
C PHE A 97 -2.69 -13.59 27.82
N THR A 98 -2.47 -14.04 29.06
CA THR A 98 -3.50 -14.74 29.85
C THR A 98 -3.88 -13.93 31.10
N ARG A 99 -5.17 -13.91 31.44
CA ARG A 99 -5.72 -13.17 32.58
C ARG A 99 -5.55 -13.97 33.88
N ILE A 100 -4.94 -13.37 34.91
CA ILE A 100 -4.60 -14.06 36.17
C ILE A 100 -5.83 -14.26 37.07
N SER A 101 -6.88 -13.44 36.92
CA SER A 101 -7.99 -13.40 37.87
C SER A 101 -8.96 -14.59 37.87
N SER A 102 -8.78 -15.65 37.07
CA SER A 102 -9.72 -16.79 37.09
C SER A 102 -9.15 -18.21 36.88
N LEU A 103 -7.84 -18.43 37.07
CA LEU A 103 -7.29 -19.79 36.98
C LEU A 103 -7.67 -20.73 38.15
N ASN A 104 -8.31 -20.21 39.21
CA ASN A 104 -8.81 -21.03 40.32
C ASN A 104 -10.34 -21.19 40.40
N GLN A 105 -11.13 -20.67 39.43
CA GLN A 105 -12.59 -20.76 39.54
C GLN A 105 -13.36 -21.23 38.29
N THR A 106 -12.70 -21.50 37.16
CA THR A 106 -13.42 -21.80 35.89
C THR A 106 -13.36 -23.26 35.43
N PHE A 107 -12.67 -24.15 36.15
CA PHE A 107 -12.63 -25.60 35.81
C PHE A 107 -13.80 -26.43 36.34
N GLN A 108 -14.91 -25.82 36.78
CA GLN A 108 -16.04 -26.56 37.39
C GLN A 108 -17.40 -26.38 36.68
N HIS A 109 -17.46 -25.76 35.49
CA HIS A 109 -18.76 -25.54 34.83
C HIS A 109 -18.68 -25.63 33.30
N GLU A 110 -18.12 -26.73 32.79
CA GLU A 110 -18.62 -27.26 31.51
C GLU A 110 -19.85 -28.13 31.79
N GLU A 111 -20.85 -28.01 30.91
CA GLU A 111 -22.11 -28.77 30.86
C GLU A 111 -23.25 -28.32 31.79
N ASN A 112 -24.03 -27.31 31.37
CA ASN A 112 -25.43 -27.50 30.93
C ASN A 112 -26.25 -26.18 30.97
N PHE A 113 -26.96 -25.97 29.85
CA PHE A 113 -28.18 -25.18 29.66
C PHE A 113 -28.13 -23.64 29.61
N VAL A 114 -28.55 -23.16 28.44
CA VAL A 114 -28.74 -21.78 27.98
C VAL A 114 -30.12 -21.27 28.39
N GLN A 115 -30.19 -20.17 29.16
CA GLN A 115 -31.25 -19.12 29.23
C GLN A 115 -31.01 -18.28 30.50
N ASP A 116 -31.09 -16.95 30.57
CA ASP A 116 -31.64 -15.91 29.70
C ASP A 116 -31.08 -14.53 30.13
N SER A 117 -31.28 -13.51 29.27
CA SER A 117 -31.20 -12.03 29.47
C SER A 117 -30.20 -11.31 28.54
N PRO A 118 -30.68 -10.56 27.53
CA PRO A 118 -29.81 -9.91 26.54
C PRO A 118 -29.22 -8.59 27.07
N PRO A 119 -27.93 -8.30 26.85
CA PRO A 119 -27.40 -6.96 27.10
C PRO A 119 -27.90 -5.98 26.03
N LYS A 120 -28.27 -4.77 26.49
CA LYS A 120 -28.81 -3.66 25.69
C LYS A 120 -27.86 -3.29 24.54
N GLN A 121 -28.16 -3.80 23.35
CA GLN A 121 -27.44 -3.49 22.12
C GLN A 121 -27.78 -2.07 21.68
N THR A 122 -26.81 -1.17 21.67
CA THR A 122 -26.96 0.09 20.93
C THR A 122 -27.01 -0.26 19.44
N ASN A 123 -28.14 0.08 18.84
CA ASN A 123 -28.58 -0.35 17.52
C ASN A 123 -27.72 0.30 16.41
N ASN A 124 -26.66 -0.40 16.02
CA ASN A 124 -25.90 -0.15 14.79
C ASN A 124 -26.27 -1.15 13.67
N SER A 125 -27.37 -1.90 13.82
CA SER A 125 -27.77 -2.93 12.85
C SER A 125 -28.21 -2.33 11.52
N ARG A 126 -28.72 -1.09 11.52
CA ARG A 126 -29.03 -0.36 10.30
C ARG A 126 -27.79 -0.11 9.45
N ILE A 127 -26.66 0.25 10.06
CA ILE A 127 -25.41 0.52 9.35
C ILE A 127 -24.84 -0.78 8.77
N ARG A 128 -24.87 -1.89 9.54
CA ARG A 128 -24.43 -3.22 9.05
C ARG A 128 -25.28 -3.73 7.88
N VAL A 129 -26.60 -3.50 7.90
CA VAL A 129 -27.50 -3.88 6.80
C VAL A 129 -27.28 -2.96 5.59
N ILE A 130 -27.03 -1.66 5.78
CA ILE A 130 -26.70 -0.73 4.69
C ILE A 130 -25.38 -1.13 4.00
N TRP A 131 -24.33 -1.46 4.76
CA TRP A 131 -23.05 -1.93 4.19
C TRP A 131 -23.20 -3.28 3.48
N ALA A 132 -23.98 -4.22 4.03
CA ALA A 132 -24.24 -5.51 3.37
C ALA A 132 -25.04 -5.35 2.07
N SER A 133 -26.03 -4.45 2.05
CA SER A 133 -26.80 -4.12 0.84
C SER A 133 -25.95 -3.41 -0.20
N LEU A 134 -25.07 -2.47 0.20
CA LEU A 134 -24.14 -1.81 -0.72
C LEU A 134 -23.14 -2.80 -1.35
N ILE A 135 -22.59 -3.72 -0.56
CA ILE A 135 -21.69 -4.77 -1.05
C ILE A 135 -22.42 -5.72 -2.02
N SER A 136 -23.66 -6.10 -1.70
CA SER A 136 -24.48 -6.94 -2.59
C SER A 136 -24.79 -6.24 -3.91
N VAL A 137 -25.16 -4.96 -3.89
CA VAL A 137 -25.41 -4.15 -5.10
C VAL A 137 -24.12 -3.96 -5.90
N LEU A 138 -22.98 -3.71 -5.24
CA LEU A 138 -21.67 -3.60 -5.89
C LEU A 138 -21.28 -4.92 -6.59
N LEU A 139 -21.48 -6.07 -5.94
CA LEU A 139 -21.21 -7.38 -6.54
C LEU A 139 -22.10 -7.67 -7.74
N LEU A 140 -23.37 -7.27 -7.68
CA LEU A 140 -24.33 -7.42 -8.77
C LEU A 140 -23.96 -6.50 -9.94
N PHE A 141 -23.55 -5.26 -9.66
CA PHE A 141 -23.03 -4.33 -10.67
C PHE A 141 -21.73 -4.86 -11.31
N CYS A 142 -20.81 -5.41 -10.50
CA CYS A 142 -19.61 -6.09 -11.00
C CYS A 142 -19.98 -7.24 -11.94
N PHE A 143 -20.94 -8.08 -11.57
CA PHE A 143 -21.42 -9.18 -12.42
C PHE A 143 -21.99 -8.69 -13.76
N ILE A 144 -22.78 -7.61 -13.73
CA ILE A 144 -23.31 -6.98 -14.95
C ILE A 144 -22.17 -6.41 -15.79
N THR A 145 -21.19 -5.74 -15.19
CA THR A 145 -20.03 -5.20 -15.92
C THR A 145 -19.14 -6.30 -16.51
N ILE A 146 -18.94 -7.41 -15.79
CA ILE A 146 -18.19 -8.58 -16.27
C ILE A 146 -18.95 -9.28 -17.40
N GLY A 147 -20.28 -9.41 -17.27
CA GLY A 147 -21.13 -9.94 -18.33
C GLY A 147 -21.14 -9.05 -19.58
N PHE A 148 -21.14 -7.73 -19.40
CA PHE A 148 -21.05 -6.77 -20.50
C PHE A 148 -19.65 -6.77 -21.14
N TRP A 149 -18.57 -6.87 -20.35
CA TRP A 149 -17.21 -7.08 -20.85
C TRP A 149 -17.07 -8.40 -21.62
N ALA A 150 -17.79 -9.46 -21.20
CA ALA A 150 -17.82 -10.73 -21.92
C ALA A 150 -18.67 -10.68 -23.22
N MET A 151 -19.62 -9.74 -23.34
CA MET A 151 -20.49 -9.60 -24.51
C MET A 151 -19.98 -8.55 -25.50
N SER A 152 -19.20 -7.57 -25.05
CA SER A 152 -18.37 -6.69 -25.87
C SER A 152 -17.02 -7.35 -26.10
N GLY A 153 -17.00 -8.31 -27.02
CA GLY A 153 -15.78 -9.00 -27.44
C GLY A 153 -14.81 -8.06 -28.14
N GLU A 154 -13.94 -7.41 -27.37
CA GLU A 154 -12.61 -7.00 -27.82
C GLU A 154 -11.61 -8.05 -27.35
N GLY A 155 -11.07 -8.78 -28.33
CA GLY A 155 -10.27 -9.96 -28.11
C GLY A 155 -8.97 -9.66 -27.36
N GLU A 156 -8.93 -10.01 -26.08
CA GLU A 156 -7.68 -10.13 -25.35
C GLU A 156 -7.05 -11.51 -25.60
N ASN A 157 -5.77 -11.48 -25.97
CA ASN A 157 -4.97 -12.67 -26.22
C ASN A 157 -4.70 -13.38 -24.89
N ILE A 158 -5.39 -14.50 -24.65
CA ILE A 158 -5.18 -15.31 -23.44
C ILE A 158 -3.93 -16.17 -23.62
N VAL A 159 -2.89 -15.91 -22.84
CA VAL A 159 -1.72 -16.78 -22.73
C VAL A 159 -2.04 -17.87 -21.72
N VAL A 160 -2.22 -19.10 -22.19
CA VAL A 160 -2.39 -20.28 -21.32
C VAL A 160 -1.00 -20.83 -20.98
N ILE A 161 -0.60 -20.77 -19.71
CA ILE A 161 0.63 -21.41 -19.21
C ILE A 161 0.23 -22.74 -18.57
N SER A 162 0.46 -23.86 -19.27
CA SER A 162 0.40 -25.19 -18.67
C SER A 162 1.77 -25.56 -18.09
N LYS A 163 1.78 -26.06 -16.85
CA LYS A 163 3.00 -26.37 -16.11
C LYS A 163 3.51 -27.77 -16.50
N GLY A 164 4.41 -27.82 -17.49
CA GLY A 164 5.17 -29.01 -17.87
C GLY A 164 6.36 -29.25 -16.94
N THR A 165 6.70 -30.51 -16.71
CA THR A 165 7.72 -30.99 -15.78
C THR A 165 9.14 -30.92 -16.34
N ASN A 166 9.65 -29.75 -16.73
CA ASN A 166 11.09 -29.43 -16.85
C ASN A 166 11.26 -27.90 -16.95
N LYS A 167 12.30 -27.32 -16.34
CA LYS A 167 12.28 -25.93 -15.84
C LYS A 167 12.63 -24.82 -16.85
N ASP A 168 13.03 -25.16 -18.08
CA ASP A 168 13.58 -24.16 -19.01
C ASP A 168 12.86 -24.07 -20.37
N ASP A 169 11.74 -24.78 -20.57
CA ASP A 169 10.99 -24.74 -21.83
C ASP A 169 9.60 -24.09 -21.64
N ILE A 170 9.48 -22.80 -21.98
CA ILE A 170 8.19 -22.12 -22.22
C ILE A 170 7.99 -22.03 -23.73
N PHE A 171 7.12 -22.87 -24.29
CA PHE A 171 6.73 -22.78 -25.70
C PHE A 171 5.58 -21.80 -25.87
N VAL A 172 5.84 -20.69 -26.58
CA VAL A 172 4.81 -19.77 -27.07
C VAL A 172 4.39 -20.23 -28.46
N VAL A 173 3.27 -20.95 -28.57
CA VAL A 173 2.70 -21.33 -29.87
C VAL A 173 1.82 -20.19 -30.38
N LYS A 174 2.27 -19.52 -31.45
CA LYS A 174 1.47 -18.57 -32.23
C LYS A 174 0.96 -19.30 -33.48
N LYS A 175 -0.34 -19.29 -33.73
CA LYS A 175 -0.90 -19.79 -34.99
C LYS A 175 -0.64 -18.75 -36.08
N SER A 176 0.22 -19.04 -37.04
CA SER A 176 0.16 -18.45 -38.38
C SER A 176 0.62 -19.49 -39.39
N ASP A 177 -0.19 -19.62 -40.43
CA ASP A 177 -0.08 -20.62 -41.46
C ASP A 177 1.26 -20.57 -42.22
N SER A 178 1.77 -21.77 -42.48
CA SER A 178 2.52 -22.24 -43.66
C SER A 178 3.71 -21.45 -44.24
N ALA A 179 4.78 -22.24 -44.41
CA ALA A 179 5.77 -22.22 -45.49
C ALA A 179 7.01 -21.29 -45.39
N ASN A 180 8.12 -21.98 -45.08
CA ASN A 180 9.31 -22.09 -45.94
C ASN A 180 10.26 -20.87 -46.01
N ASN A 181 11.41 -20.95 -45.34
CA ASN A 181 12.68 -21.27 -46.01
C ASN A 181 13.87 -21.25 -45.03
N ARG A 182 14.80 -22.17 -45.31
CA ARG A 182 16.14 -22.24 -44.73
C ARG A 182 17.01 -21.09 -45.22
N THR A 183 17.75 -20.46 -44.31
CA THR A 183 19.16 -20.07 -44.53
C THR A 183 19.87 -19.81 -43.20
N LYS A 184 21.11 -20.30 -43.12
CA LYS A 184 22.04 -20.27 -41.99
C LYS A 184 22.99 -19.04 -42.11
N PRO A 185 23.96 -18.85 -41.21
CA PRO A 185 23.99 -17.88 -40.11
C PRO A 185 24.84 -16.63 -40.40
N LEU A 186 24.68 -15.53 -39.65
CA LEU A 186 25.76 -14.55 -39.45
C LEU A 186 25.86 -14.22 -37.96
N ILE A 187 27.08 -14.38 -37.44
CA ILE A 187 27.48 -14.06 -36.08
C ILE A 187 27.58 -12.54 -35.99
N GLU A 188 26.80 -11.92 -35.10
CA GLU A 188 27.18 -10.68 -34.44
C GLU A 188 27.07 -10.84 -32.93
N THR A 189 28.25 -10.92 -32.33
CA THR A 189 28.55 -10.78 -30.91
C THR A 189 28.12 -9.41 -30.42
N SER A 190 27.27 -9.33 -29.40
CA SER A 190 27.47 -8.43 -28.24
C SER A 190 26.33 -8.59 -27.23
N ALA A 191 26.71 -8.69 -25.97
CA ALA A 191 25.89 -9.09 -24.83
C ALA A 191 24.84 -8.07 -24.41
N ALA A 192 23.62 -8.53 -24.12
CA ALA A 192 22.63 -7.79 -23.33
C ALA A 192 21.74 -8.77 -22.54
N SER A 193 22.37 -9.47 -21.60
CA SER A 193 21.72 -10.31 -20.58
C SER A 193 21.33 -9.42 -19.40
N GLY A 194 20.11 -8.91 -19.41
CA GLY A 194 19.56 -8.11 -18.32
C GLY A 194 18.04 -8.28 -18.25
N ASP A 195 17.51 -8.40 -17.03
CA ASP A 195 16.08 -8.54 -16.78
C ASP A 195 15.29 -7.37 -17.37
N VAL A 196 14.13 -7.66 -17.97
CA VAL A 196 13.20 -6.62 -18.45
C VAL A 196 12.49 -6.00 -17.25
N ILE A 197 12.55 -4.68 -17.13
CA ILE A 197 11.96 -3.91 -16.03
C ILE A 197 11.09 -2.76 -16.55
N ASP A 198 10.06 -2.47 -15.77
CA ASP A 198 9.11 -1.39 -16.02
C ASP A 198 9.50 -0.16 -15.20
N VAL A 199 9.58 1.00 -15.86
CA VAL A 199 9.91 2.30 -15.26
C VAL A 199 8.78 3.28 -15.54
N LYS A 200 8.20 3.84 -14.48
CA LYS A 200 7.15 4.86 -14.56
C LYS A 200 7.75 6.26 -14.69
N ILE A 201 7.26 7.02 -15.66
CA ILE A 201 7.59 8.43 -15.90
C ILE A 201 6.37 9.28 -15.63
N ASP A 202 6.57 10.34 -14.84
CA ASP A 202 5.53 11.27 -14.43
C ASP A 202 6.02 12.72 -14.45
N VAL A 203 5.10 13.68 -14.35
CA VAL A 203 5.41 15.11 -14.16
C VAL A 203 4.61 15.69 -13.00
N PHE A 204 5.19 16.64 -12.26
CA PHE A 204 4.54 17.19 -11.06
C PHE A 204 3.24 17.96 -11.35
N GLU A 205 3.11 18.55 -12.53
CA GLU A 205 1.96 19.38 -12.90
C GLU A 205 1.39 18.94 -14.24
N GLY A 206 0.10 18.55 -14.27
CA GLY A 206 -0.60 18.17 -15.51
C GLY A 206 -0.01 16.92 -16.19
N SER A 207 0.00 16.92 -17.52
CA SER A 207 0.58 15.85 -18.33
C SER A 207 1.53 16.42 -19.38
N ALA A 208 2.51 15.61 -19.77
CA ALA A 208 3.47 15.91 -20.83
C ALA A 208 3.51 14.77 -21.84
N GLU A 209 3.70 15.11 -23.10
CA GLU A 209 3.97 14.15 -24.17
C GLU A 209 5.40 13.66 -24.07
N ILE A 210 5.58 12.35 -24.23
CA ILE A 210 6.88 11.69 -24.19
C ILE A 210 7.27 11.37 -25.63
N VAL A 211 8.42 11.89 -26.05
CA VAL A 211 8.99 11.63 -27.37
C VAL A 211 10.25 10.79 -27.18
N ARG A 212 10.31 9.63 -27.82
CA ARG A 212 11.48 8.73 -27.87
C ARG A 212 11.90 8.57 -29.33
N ASN A 213 13.17 8.81 -29.64
CA ASN A 213 13.71 8.70 -31.00
C ASN A 213 12.94 9.54 -32.06
N GLY A 214 12.31 10.64 -31.65
CA GLY A 214 11.51 11.49 -32.54
C GLY A 214 10.04 11.10 -32.69
N GLU A 215 9.61 9.97 -32.12
CA GLU A 215 8.21 9.52 -32.14
C GLU A 215 7.53 9.75 -30.78
N ASN A 216 6.28 10.20 -30.81
CA ASN A 216 5.47 10.33 -29.59
C ASN A 216 5.05 8.93 -29.12
N VAL A 217 5.54 8.52 -27.96
CA VAL A 217 5.27 7.21 -27.37
C VAL A 217 4.09 7.22 -26.41
N GLY A 218 3.62 8.39 -25.97
CA GLY A 218 2.50 8.51 -25.04
C GLY A 218 2.51 9.79 -24.20
N LYS A 219 1.59 9.86 -23.23
CA LYS A 219 1.45 10.97 -22.27
C LYS A 219 1.72 10.51 -20.85
N THR A 220 2.34 11.36 -20.03
CA THR A 220 2.53 11.09 -18.60
C THR A 220 1.21 11.11 -17.83
N PRO A 221 1.02 10.23 -16.82
CA PRO A 221 1.95 9.19 -16.39
C PRO A 221 2.06 8.02 -17.40
N PHE A 222 3.27 7.58 -17.69
CA PHE A 222 3.55 6.54 -18.70
C PHE A 222 4.56 5.52 -18.19
N THR A 223 4.44 4.26 -18.60
CA THR A 223 5.39 3.19 -18.22
C THR A 223 6.23 2.78 -19.42
N LEU A 224 7.54 2.94 -19.33
CA LEU A 224 8.48 2.39 -20.30
C LEU A 224 8.98 1.02 -19.83
N LYS A 225 9.16 0.11 -20.80
CA LYS A 225 9.81 -1.18 -20.59
C LYS A 225 11.19 -1.16 -21.23
N GLY A 226 12.18 -1.68 -20.52
CA GLY A 226 13.57 -1.75 -20.98
C GLY A 226 14.35 -2.78 -20.21
N ARG A 227 15.55 -3.12 -20.67
CA ARG A 227 16.42 -4.08 -19.99
C ARG A 227 17.22 -3.41 -18.89
N THR A 228 17.51 -4.13 -17.82
CA THR A 228 18.36 -3.64 -16.72
C THR A 228 19.73 -3.23 -17.28
N GLY A 229 20.14 -1.98 -17.03
CA GLY A 229 21.36 -1.35 -17.57
C GLY A 229 21.17 -0.59 -18.87
N GLU A 230 20.00 -0.69 -19.52
CA GLU A 230 19.65 0.10 -20.71
C GLU A 230 19.51 1.58 -20.34
N LYS A 231 19.98 2.47 -21.22
CA LYS A 231 19.82 3.91 -21.10
C LYS A 231 19.06 4.45 -22.30
N VAL A 232 18.00 5.20 -22.05
CA VAL A 232 17.11 5.71 -23.10
C VAL A 232 16.95 7.22 -22.96
N ASN A 233 17.21 7.95 -24.03
CA ASN A 233 16.93 9.38 -24.10
C ASN A 233 15.44 9.60 -24.40
N ILE A 234 14.81 10.47 -23.62
CA ILE A 234 13.44 10.89 -23.80
C ILE A 234 13.37 12.43 -23.82
N LYS A 235 12.37 12.95 -24.52
CA LYS A 235 12.00 14.36 -24.47
C LYS A 235 10.58 14.48 -23.92
N LEU A 236 10.39 15.39 -22.98
CA LEU A 236 9.09 15.75 -22.42
C LEU A 236 8.65 17.09 -23.00
N GLN A 237 7.46 17.12 -23.59
CA GLN A 237 6.88 18.31 -24.21
C GLN A 237 5.51 18.60 -23.61
N ARG A 238 5.28 19.86 -23.26
CA ARG A 238 3.99 20.35 -22.75
C ARG A 238 3.77 21.76 -23.29
N GLU A 239 2.56 22.02 -23.77
CA GLU A 239 2.20 23.35 -24.24
C GLU A 239 2.44 24.41 -23.15
N GLY A 240 3.04 25.55 -23.53
CA GLY A 240 3.44 26.60 -22.58
C GLY A 240 4.68 26.30 -21.73
N CYS A 241 5.36 25.16 -21.94
CA CYS A 241 6.58 24.79 -21.21
C CYS A 241 7.76 24.55 -22.15
N LYS A 242 8.99 24.79 -21.66
CA LYS A 242 10.23 24.49 -22.39
C LYS A 242 10.39 22.97 -22.49
N ASP A 243 10.79 22.51 -23.67
CA ASP A 243 11.13 21.11 -23.92
C ASP A 243 12.20 20.64 -22.93
N TYR A 244 12.02 19.44 -22.37
CA TYR A 244 12.92 18.89 -21.38
C TYR A 244 13.46 17.53 -21.86
N GLU A 245 14.75 17.48 -22.18
CA GLU A 245 15.44 16.26 -22.60
C GLU A 245 16.19 15.62 -21.43
N THR A 246 16.04 14.31 -21.26
CA THR A 246 16.71 13.56 -20.18
C THR A 246 16.98 12.13 -20.60
N GLN A 247 17.99 11.52 -19.96
CA GLN A 247 18.28 10.09 -20.09
C GLN A 247 17.69 9.32 -18.91
N ILE A 248 16.98 8.23 -19.21
CA ILE A 248 16.43 7.29 -18.24
C ILE A 248 17.29 6.05 -18.23
N GLU A 249 17.75 5.65 -17.06
CA GLU A 249 18.43 4.38 -16.86
C GLU A 249 17.46 3.37 -16.24
N PHE A 250 17.35 2.21 -16.88
CA PHE A 250 16.59 1.07 -16.39
C PHE A 250 17.43 0.38 -15.32
N SER A 251 17.18 0.71 -14.05
CA SER A 251 17.86 0.10 -12.91
C SER A 251 16.85 -0.50 -11.93
N SER A 252 17.19 -1.65 -11.34
CA SER A 252 16.37 -2.32 -10.33
C SER A 252 16.06 -1.43 -9.12
N GLY A 253 16.97 -0.49 -8.79
CA GLY A 253 16.84 0.44 -7.66
C GLY A 253 16.02 1.71 -7.93
N LYS A 254 15.72 2.05 -9.20
CA LYS A 254 14.99 3.28 -9.54
C LYS A 254 13.94 3.02 -10.62
N ARG A 255 12.70 2.77 -10.17
CA ARG A 255 11.55 2.43 -11.03
C ARG A 255 10.58 3.59 -11.31
N ASN A 256 10.78 4.75 -10.68
CA ASN A 256 9.92 5.91 -10.84
C ASN A 256 10.75 7.17 -11.09
N TYR A 257 10.38 7.94 -12.10
CA TYR A 257 10.96 9.23 -12.43
C TYR A 257 9.86 10.27 -12.53
N THR A 258 9.98 11.35 -11.75
CA THR A 258 9.03 12.48 -11.80
C THR A 258 9.79 13.76 -12.13
N PHE A 259 9.33 14.49 -13.14
CA PHE A 259 10.01 15.67 -13.67
C PHE A 259 9.18 16.95 -13.46
N SER A 260 9.88 18.08 -13.29
CA SER A 260 9.27 19.42 -13.23
C SER A 260 9.59 20.19 -14.51
N LEU A 261 8.57 20.54 -15.29
CA LEU A 261 8.74 21.30 -16.52
C LEU A 261 8.71 22.80 -16.25
N GLN A 262 9.68 23.53 -16.79
CA GLN A 262 9.77 24.99 -16.67
C GLN A 262 8.83 25.65 -17.70
N LYS A 263 8.06 26.65 -17.27
CA LYS A 263 7.24 27.46 -18.19
C LYS A 263 8.14 28.24 -19.16
N LYS A 264 7.63 28.47 -20.37
CA LYS A 264 8.36 29.25 -21.39
C LYS A 264 8.58 30.69 -20.97
#